data_AF-A0A955FRI1-F1
#
_entry.id   AF-A0A955FRI1-F1
#
_cell.length_a   1.000
_cell.length_b   1.000
_cell.length_c   1.000
_cell.angle_alpha   90.00
_cell.angle_beta   90.00
_cell.angle_gamma   90.00
#
_symmetry.space_group_name_H-M   'P 1'
#
loop_
_entity.id
_entity.type
_entity.pdbx_description
1 polymer ?
#
loop_
_entity_poly.entity_id
_entity_poly.type
_entity_poly.pdbx_seq_one_letter_code
_entity_poly.pdbx_strand_id
1 'polypeptide(L)'
;MKDHITANELIELGVSLEGKEMTKLVDELNEKVNSMIGHEIVTSLTPEDVDALADMQDSSSDEEIAQWISEHVPDFEEIIEDNRNIVLGDFIDENDTINDDAK
;
A
#
# COMPACT_ATOMS: atom_id res chain seq x y z
N MET A 1 1.53 3.93 9.58
CA MET A 1 1.15 2.85 8.63
C MET A 1 2.28 1.85 8.53
N LYS A 2 1.95 0.59 8.23
CA LYS A 2 2.88 -0.54 8.22
C LYS A 2 3.52 -0.65 6.84
N ASP A 3 4.77 -1.09 6.77
CA ASP A 3 5.40 -1.42 5.50
C ASP A 3 4.75 -2.70 4.92
N HIS A 4 4.29 -2.62 3.68
CA HIS A 4 3.65 -3.68 2.89
C HIS A 4 4.64 -4.38 1.95
N ILE A 5 5.70 -3.67 1.54
CA ILE A 5 6.76 -4.17 0.65
C ILE A 5 8.11 -3.92 1.32
N THR A 6 8.99 -4.91 1.29
CA THR A 6 10.33 -4.87 1.90
C THR A 6 11.45 -4.93 0.86
N ALA A 7 12.62 -4.45 1.24
CA ALA A 7 13.82 -4.53 0.39
C ALA A 7 14.17 -5.98 0.01
N ASN A 8 13.98 -6.94 0.93
CA ASN A 8 14.27 -8.35 0.66
C ASN A 8 13.36 -8.91 -0.44
N GLU A 9 12.07 -8.55 -0.44
CA GLU A 9 11.14 -8.97 -1.48
C GLU A 9 11.55 -8.42 -2.85
N LEU A 10 11.97 -7.16 -2.91
CA LEU A 10 12.46 -6.58 -4.17
C LEU A 10 13.73 -7.28 -4.66
N ILE A 11 14.64 -7.65 -3.75
CA ILE A 11 15.84 -8.44 -4.10
C ILE A 11 15.46 -9.82 -4.65
N GLU A 12 14.46 -10.48 -4.05
CA GLU A 12 13.93 -11.77 -4.54
C GLU A 12 13.28 -11.65 -5.92
N LEU A 13 12.72 -10.48 -6.25
CA LEU A 13 12.21 -10.13 -7.57
C LEU A 13 13.31 -9.72 -8.57
N GLY A 14 14.58 -9.76 -8.17
CA GLY A 14 15.73 -9.50 -9.06
C GLY A 14 16.23 -8.04 -9.06
N VAL A 15 15.72 -7.19 -8.16
CA VAL A 15 16.17 -5.80 -8.03
C VAL A 15 17.58 -5.77 -7.42
N SER A 16 18.54 -5.20 -8.16
CA SER A 16 19.95 -5.10 -7.75
C SER A 16 20.33 -3.70 -7.24
N LEU A 17 19.43 -3.01 -6.56
CA LEU A 17 19.71 -1.69 -5.94
C LEU A 17 20.33 -1.86 -4.55
N GLU A 18 21.14 -0.87 -4.14
CA GLU A 18 21.81 -0.89 -2.84
C GLU A 18 21.55 0.39 -2.03
N GLY A 19 21.65 0.26 -0.70
CA GLY A 19 21.63 1.38 0.22
C GLY A 19 20.42 2.31 0.02
N LYS A 20 20.70 3.59 -0.27
CA LYS A 20 19.68 4.63 -0.36
C LYS A 20 18.71 4.45 -1.53
N GLU A 21 19.17 3.85 -2.63
CA GLU A 21 18.31 3.65 -3.81
C GLU A 21 17.28 2.56 -3.53
N MET A 22 17.68 1.47 -2.87
CA MET A 22 16.77 0.44 -2.39
C MET A 22 15.77 1.01 -1.37
N THR A 23 16.24 1.78 -0.38
CA THR A 23 15.34 2.41 0.60
C THR A 23 14.32 3.32 -0.06
N LYS A 24 14.77 4.17 -0.99
CA LYS A 24 13.88 5.09 -1.70
C LYS A 24 12.82 4.33 -2.52
N LEU A 25 13.22 3.27 -3.22
CA LEU A 25 12.27 2.46 -3.99
C LEU A 25 11.23 1.79 -3.08
N VAL A 26 11.67 1.23 -1.95
CA VAL A 26 10.78 0.65 -0.94
C VAL A 26 9.80 1.70 -0.43
N ASP A 27 10.26 2.90 -0.11
CA ASP A 27 9.40 4.00 0.35
C ASP A 27 8.36 4.38 -0.73
N GLU A 28 8.79 4.57 -1.98
CA GLU A 28 7.91 4.94 -3.10
C GLU A 28 6.82 3.89 -3.36
N LEU A 29 7.17 2.59 -3.33
CA LEU A 29 6.20 1.52 -3.52
C LEU A 29 5.22 1.43 -2.34
N ASN A 30 5.70 1.59 -1.11
CA ASN A 30 4.83 1.60 0.06
C ASN A 30 3.91 2.82 0.09
N GLU A 31 4.37 4.00 -0.34
CA GLU A 31 3.52 5.18 -0.50
C GLU A 31 2.40 4.93 -1.52
N LYS A 32 2.71 4.29 -2.65
CA LYS A 32 1.71 3.91 -3.65
C LYS A 32 0.68 2.94 -3.08
N VAL A 33 1.12 1.87 -2.40
CA VAL A 33 0.23 0.89 -1.74
C VAL A 33 -0.68 1.57 -0.72
N ASN A 34 -0.11 2.37 0.19
CA ASN A 34 -0.87 3.08 1.22
C ASN A 34 -1.91 4.04 0.64
N SER A 35 -1.57 4.75 -0.44
CA SER A 35 -2.52 5.65 -1.11
C SER A 35 -3.69 4.88 -1.73
N MET A 36 -3.44 3.71 -2.32
CA MET A 36 -4.49 2.89 -2.91
C MET A 36 -5.39 2.27 -1.84
N ILE A 37 -4.80 1.72 -0.78
CA ILE A 37 -5.54 1.21 0.39
C ILE A 37 -6.43 2.31 0.98
N GLY A 38 -5.88 3.52 1.22
CA GLY A 38 -6.65 4.64 1.75
C GLY A 38 -7.83 5.02 0.87
N HIS A 39 -7.66 4.98 -0.45
CA HIS A 39 -8.77 5.20 -1.40
C HIS A 39 -9.83 4.11 -1.27
N GLU A 40 -9.43 2.83 -1.29
CA GLU A 40 -10.36 1.72 -1.26
C GLU A 40 -11.14 1.61 0.05
N ILE A 41 -10.49 1.89 1.19
CA ILE A 41 -11.15 2.04 2.49
C ILE A 41 -12.31 3.04 2.37
N VAL A 42 -12.03 4.27 1.93
CA VAL A 42 -13.06 5.32 1.85
C VAL A 42 -14.17 4.95 0.87
N THR A 43 -13.86 4.25 -0.22
CA THR A 43 -14.88 3.80 -1.19
C THR A 43 -15.73 2.64 -0.70
N SER A 44 -15.24 1.86 0.27
CA SER A 44 -15.92 0.70 0.84
C SER A 44 -16.82 1.06 2.02
N LEU A 45 -16.62 2.25 2.60
CA LEU A 45 -17.39 2.77 3.72
C LEU A 45 -18.72 3.39 3.25
N THR A 46 -19.72 3.37 4.14
CA THR A 46 -20.94 4.14 3.93
C THR A 46 -20.66 5.65 4.15
N PRO A 47 -21.52 6.56 3.65
CA PRO A 47 -21.34 7.99 3.93
C PRO A 47 -21.29 8.32 5.44
N GLU A 48 -22.08 7.62 6.26
CA GLU A 48 -22.08 7.81 7.72
C GLU A 48 -20.75 7.36 8.34
N ASP A 49 -20.19 6.26 7.85
CA ASP A 49 -18.89 5.76 8.31
C ASP A 49 -17.73 6.66 7.88
N VAL A 50 -17.82 7.29 6.69
CA VAL A 50 -16.82 8.27 6.25
C VAL A 50 -16.80 9.50 7.15
N ASP A 51 -17.98 10.01 7.53
CA ASP A 51 -18.10 11.13 8.47
C ASP A 51 -17.54 10.75 9.85
N ALA A 52 -17.85 9.54 10.35
CA ALA A 52 -17.32 9.04 11.60
C ALA A 52 -15.79 8.90 11.59
N LEU A 53 -15.23 8.38 10.50
CA LEU A 53 -13.77 8.26 10.33
C LEU A 53 -13.11 9.65 10.31
N ALA A 54 -13.73 10.65 9.67
CA ALA A 54 -13.22 12.02 9.66
C ALA A 54 -13.20 12.62 11.07
N ASP A 55 -14.26 12.43 11.88
CA ASP A 55 -14.31 12.90 13.26
C ASP A 55 -13.25 12.22 14.16
N MET A 56 -12.97 10.94 13.90
CA MET A 56 -11.93 10.19 14.62
C MET A 56 -10.52 10.69 14.30
N GLN A 57 -10.24 11.14 13.07
CA GLN A 57 -8.92 11.66 12.70
C GLN A 57 -8.48 12.86 13.54
N ASP A 58 -9.42 13.66 14.05
CA ASP A 58 -9.12 14.83 14.87
C ASP A 58 -8.95 14.52 16.37
N SER A 59 -9.44 13.36 16.83
CA SER A 59 -9.67 13.10 18.26
C SER A 59 -9.19 11.75 18.78
N SER A 60 -8.91 10.79 17.90
CA SER A 60 -8.48 9.43 18.22
C SER A 60 -6.99 9.22 17.89
N SER A 61 -6.39 8.22 18.54
CA SER A 61 -5.05 7.75 18.21
C SER A 61 -5.02 6.94 16.91
N ASP A 62 -3.85 6.85 16.29
CA ASP A 62 -3.64 6.02 15.10
C ASP A 62 -4.04 4.55 15.34
N GLU A 63 -3.79 4.02 16.54
CA GLU A 63 -4.19 2.66 16.91
C GLU A 63 -5.72 2.51 16.99
N GLU A 64 -6.43 3.48 17.55
CA GLU A 64 -7.90 3.47 17.60
C GLU A 64 -8.52 3.57 16.21
N ILE A 65 -7.95 4.43 15.35
CA ILE A 65 -8.38 4.56 13.95
C ILE A 65 -8.13 3.25 13.19
N ALA A 66 -6.96 2.64 13.35
CA ALA A 66 -6.63 1.38 12.69
C ALA A 66 -7.55 0.23 13.14
N GLN A 67 -7.87 0.16 14.43
CA GLN A 67 -8.84 -0.83 14.94
C GLN A 67 -10.24 -0.57 14.37
N TRP A 68 -10.68 0.69 14.35
CA TRP A 68 -12.00 1.02 13.82
C TRP A 68 -12.12 0.65 12.33
N ILE A 69 -11.09 0.95 11.54
CA ILE A 69 -11.01 0.60 10.12
C ILE A 69 -11.15 -0.91 9.94
N SER A 70 -10.44 -1.73 10.70
CA SER A 70 -10.53 -3.20 10.56
C SER A 70 -11.87 -3.79 10.98
N GLU A 71 -12.64 -3.08 11.82
CA GLU A 71 -13.98 -3.49 12.25
C GLU A 71 -15.09 -3.04 11.28
N HIS A 72 -14.91 -1.91 10.59
CA HIS A 72 -15.96 -1.26 9.79
C HIS A 72 -15.75 -1.38 8.27
N VAL A 73 -14.52 -1.60 7.81
CA VAL A 73 -14.22 -1.82 6.39
C VAL A 73 -14.40 -3.30 6.08
N PRO A 74 -15.34 -3.68 5.20
CA PRO A 74 -15.47 -5.07 4.75
C PRO A 74 -14.22 -5.48 3.97
N ASP A 75 -13.80 -6.73 4.16
CA ASP A 75 -12.70 -7.33 3.42
C ASP A 75 -11.37 -6.53 3.53
N PHE A 76 -11.16 -5.84 4.66
CA PHE A 76 -10.00 -4.96 4.88
C PHE A 76 -8.65 -5.62 4.62
N GLU A 77 -8.47 -6.88 5.04
CA GLU A 77 -7.24 -7.62 4.78
C GLU A 77 -7.06 -7.95 3.29
N GLU A 78 -8.14 -8.24 2.56
CA GLU A 78 -8.11 -8.49 1.12
C GLU A 78 -7.77 -7.20 0.36
N ILE A 79 -8.32 -6.05 0.77
CA ILE A 79 -7.94 -4.72 0.25
C ILE A 79 -6.42 -4.51 0.40
N ILE A 80 -5.84 -4.83 1.56
CA ILE A 80 -4.39 -4.67 1.75
C ILE A 80 -3.61 -5.57 0.78
N GLU A 81 -3.97 -6.84 0.69
CA GLU A 81 -3.28 -7.82 -0.14
C GLU A 81 -3.40 -7.50 -1.63
N ASP A 82 -4.60 -7.13 -2.11
CA ASP A 82 -4.86 -6.80 -3.51
C ASP A 82 -4.09 -5.56 -3.95
N ASN A 83 -4.14 -4.48 -3.18
CA ASN A 83 -3.41 -3.26 -3.51
C ASN A 83 -1.90 -3.47 -3.50
N ARG A 84 -1.39 -4.27 -2.55
CA ARG A 84 0.01 -4.68 -2.54
C ARG A 84 0.37 -5.46 -3.81
N ASN A 85 -0.46 -6.42 -4.20
CA ASN A 85 -0.23 -7.25 -5.39
C ASN A 85 -0.31 -6.45 -6.68
N ILE A 86 -1.23 -5.48 -6.78
CA ILE A 86 -1.34 -4.56 -7.92
C ILE A 86 -0.05 -3.75 -8.06
N VAL A 87 0.42 -3.12 -6.96
CA VAL A 87 1.64 -2.29 -7.02
C VAL A 87 2.87 -3.11 -7.37
N LEU A 88 3.02 -4.33 -6.82
CA LEU A 88 4.12 -5.22 -7.17
C LEU A 88 4.01 -5.73 -8.62
N GLY A 89 2.80 -6.02 -9.11
CA GLY A 89 2.56 -6.39 -10.50
C GLY A 89 2.96 -5.28 -11.46
N ASP A 90 2.48 -4.06 -11.23
CA ASP A 90 2.86 -2.87 -11.99
C ASP A 90 4.39 -2.68 -12.00
N PHE A 91 5.03 -2.82 -10.84
CA PHE A 91 6.48 -2.69 -10.72
C PHE A 91 7.23 -3.75 -11.54
N ILE A 92 6.79 -5.01 -11.49
CA ILE A 92 7.40 -6.09 -12.26
C ILE A 92 7.22 -5.84 -13.76
N ASP A 93 6.01 -5.48 -14.20
CA ASP A 93 5.73 -5.19 -15.61
C ASP A 93 6.58 -4.02 -16.12
N GLU A 94 6.71 -2.94 -15.34
CA GLU A 94 7.58 -1.81 -15.66
C GLU A 94 9.07 -2.22 -15.76
N ASN A 95 9.55 -3.10 -14.88
CA ASN A 95 10.94 -3.57 -14.89
C ASN A 95 11.22 -4.61 -15.99
N ASP A 96 10.26 -5.46 -16.33
CA ASP A 96 10.39 -6.42 -17.43
C ASP A 96 10.39 -5.70 -18.79
N THR A 97 9.59 -4.63 -18.93
CA THR A 97 9.58 -3.81 -20.15
C THR A 97 10.95 -3.16 -20.42
N ILE A 98 11.72 -2.85 -19.37
CA ILE A 98 13.10 -2.31 -19.50
C ILE A 98 14.07 -3.35 -20.09
N ASN A 99 13.82 -4.65 -19.89
CA ASN A 99 14.70 -5.72 -20.37
C ASN A 99 14.41 -6.19 -21.80
N ASP A 100 13.21 -5.95 -22.34
CA ASP A 100 12.86 -6.36 -23.72
C ASP A 100 13.16 -5.29 -24.78
N ASP A 101 13.25 -4.01 -24.41
CA ASP A 101 13.69 -2.92 -25.31
C ASP A 101 15.21 -2.94 -25.62
N ALA A 102 15.96 -3.87 -25.02
CA ALA A 102 17.41 -4.03 -25.22
C ALA A 102 17.81 -5.09 -26.26
N LYS A 103 16.86 -5.63 -27.06
CA LYS A 103 17.13 -6.64 -28.11
C LYS A 103 17.14 -6.07 -29.53
#